data_AF-A0A9D9QGS6-F1
#
_entry.id   AF-A0A9D9QGS6-F1
#
_cell.length_a   1.000
_cell.length_b   1.000
_cell.length_c   1.000
_cell.angle_alpha   90.00
_cell.angle_beta   90.00
_cell.angle_gamma   90.00
#
_symmetry.space_group_name_H-M   'P 1'
#
loop_
_entity.id
_entity.type
_entity.pdbx_description
1 polymer ?
#
loop_
_entity_poly.entity_id
_entity_poly.type
_entity_poly.pdbx_seq_one_letter_code
_entity_poly.pdbx_strand_id
1 'polypeptide(L)'
;MFEFRKLTVYSKAKVFHHECRSLILGKNFDRYVIDQLGRASFSVPLNIAEGSGKFSKADRRNFFVISRASIFECVAILDIQNDYGKITQDEFDFLCLKADELSRMLYSMIKNLSN
;
A
#
# COMPACT_ATOMS: atom_id res chain seq x y z
N MET A 1 11.97 -2.98 20.49
CA MET A 1 11.04 -1.82 20.58
C MET A 1 10.43 -1.56 19.20
N PHE A 2 9.18 -1.11 19.12
CA PHE A 2 8.41 -0.96 17.86
C PHE A 2 8.71 0.35 17.10
N GLU A 3 9.96 0.57 16.71
CA GLU A 3 10.44 1.85 16.12
C GLU A 3 9.79 2.21 14.78
N PHE A 4 9.30 1.23 14.02
CA PHE A 4 8.62 1.46 12.73
C PHE A 4 7.42 2.42 12.87
N ARG A 5 6.82 2.53 14.06
CA ARG A 5 5.71 3.45 14.34
C ARG A 5 6.07 4.93 14.16
N LYS A 6 7.36 5.27 14.20
CA LYS A 6 7.87 6.63 14.00
C LYS A 6 8.12 6.95 12.52
N LEU A 7 8.10 5.95 11.63
CA LEU A 7 8.37 6.16 10.21
C LEU A 7 7.18 6.85 9.53
N THR A 8 7.45 7.95 8.83
CA THR A 8 6.42 8.66 8.03
C THR A 8 5.77 7.74 7.00
N VAL A 9 6.56 6.87 6.34
CA VAL A 9 6.04 5.90 5.36
C VAL A 9 5.04 4.93 5.98
N TYR A 10 5.27 4.50 7.23
CA TYR A 10 4.36 3.62 7.94
C TYR A 10 3.05 4.32 8.30
N SER A 11 3.13 5.56 8.81
CA SER A 11 1.94 6.36 9.11
C SER A 11 1.09 6.61 7.87
N LYS A 12 1.72 6.94 6.73
CA LYS A 12 1.03 7.11 5.45
C LYS A 12 0.44 5.80 4.92
N ALA A 13 1.15 4.67 5.08
CA ALA A 13 0.64 3.36 4.67
C ALA A 13 -0.63 2.96 5.44
N LYS A 14 -0.69 3.25 6.75
CA LYS A 14 -1.93 3.06 7.52
C LYS A 14 -3.07 3.92 7.01
N VAL A 15 -2.81 5.20 6.75
CA VAL A 15 -3.83 6.11 6.18
C VAL A 15 -4.32 5.55 4.85
N PHE A 16 -3.43 5.18 3.93
CA PHE A 16 -3.81 4.57 2.66
C PHE A 16 -4.69 3.32 2.83
N HIS A 17 -4.33 2.40 3.73
CA HIS A 17 -5.19 1.26 4.03
C HIS A 17 -6.57 1.66 4.58
N HIS A 18 -6.64 2.68 5.45
CA HIS A 18 -7.92 3.19 5.93
C HIS A 18 -8.79 3.75 4.80
N GLU A 19 -8.20 4.48 3.84
CA GLU A 19 -8.93 5.00 2.68
C GLU A 19 -9.45 3.85 1.79
N CYS A 20 -8.60 2.85 1.49
CA CYS A 20 -9.04 1.66 0.75
C CYS A 20 -10.17 0.93 1.48
N ARG A 21 -10.07 0.81 2.81
CA ARG A 21 -11.11 0.17 3.62
C ARG A 21 -12.41 0.96 3.64
N SER A 22 -12.34 2.30 3.73
CA SER A 22 -13.51 3.17 3.64
C SER A 22 -14.20 3.03 2.28
N LEU A 23 -13.42 2.98 1.20
CA LEU A 23 -13.94 2.72 -0.15
C LEU A 23 -14.65 1.36 -0.23
N ILE A 24 -14.02 0.29 0.28
CA ILE A 24 -14.60 -1.06 0.32
C ILE A 24 -15.95 -1.07 1.06
N LEU A 25 -16.06 -0.36 2.19
CA LEU A 25 -17.30 -0.32 2.97
C LEU A 25 -18.37 0.60 2.36
N GLY A 26 -17.96 1.60 1.59
CA GLY A 26 -18.86 2.57 0.96
C GLY A 26 -19.40 2.15 -0.40
N LYS A 27 -18.90 1.05 -0.98
CA LYS A 27 -19.25 0.60 -2.34
C LYS A 27 -19.76 -0.84 -2.34
N ASN A 28 -20.54 -1.18 -3.36
CA ASN A 28 -20.98 -2.55 -3.62
C ASN A 28 -20.00 -3.24 -4.60
N PHE A 29 -18.87 -3.67 -4.06
CA PHE A 29 -17.87 -4.46 -4.78
C PHE A 29 -18.15 -5.96 -4.69
N ASP A 30 -17.71 -6.70 -5.70
CA ASP A 30 -17.70 -8.16 -5.62
C ASP A 30 -16.78 -8.64 -4.50
N ARG A 31 -17.10 -9.80 -3.92
CA ARG A 31 -16.35 -10.37 -2.79
C ARG A 31 -14.85 -10.51 -3.10
N TYR A 32 -14.48 -10.87 -4.33
CA TYR A 32 -13.07 -11.02 -4.70
C TYR A 32 -12.33 -9.68 -4.73
N VAL A 33 -12.98 -8.59 -5.13
CA VAL A 33 -12.39 -7.24 -5.12
C VAL A 33 -12.16 -6.78 -3.68
N ILE A 34 -13.16 -7.02 -2.81
CA ILE A 34 -13.08 -6.71 -1.38
C ILE A 34 -11.89 -7.44 -0.75
N ASP A 35 -11.74 -8.74 -1.00
CA ASP A 35 -10.63 -9.55 -0.47
C ASP A 35 -9.29 -9.05 -0.98
N GLN A 36 -9.15 -8.89 -2.30
CA GLN A 36 -7.88 -8.53 -2.92
C GLN A 36 -7.42 -7.12 -2.54
N LEU A 37 -8.31 -6.11 -2.60
CA LEU A 37 -7.95 -4.74 -2.22
C LEU A 37 -7.69 -4.63 -0.72
N GLY A 38 -8.48 -5.32 0.11
CA GLY A 38 -8.29 -5.37 1.55
C GLY A 38 -6.94 -5.97 1.93
N ARG A 39 -6.57 -7.11 1.35
CA ARG A 39 -5.31 -7.81 1.61
C ARG A 39 -4.11 -7.05 1.07
N ALA A 40 -4.17 -6.58 -0.18
CA ALA A 40 -3.07 -5.82 -0.79
C ALA A 40 -2.79 -4.54 0.01
N SER A 41 -3.83 -3.75 0.32
CA SER A 41 -3.64 -2.49 1.06
C SER A 41 -3.15 -2.71 2.48
N PHE A 42 -3.60 -3.77 3.16
CA PHE A 42 -3.16 -4.10 4.51
C PHE A 42 -1.73 -4.67 4.54
N SER A 43 -1.32 -5.39 3.49
CA SER A 43 0.03 -5.90 3.29
C SER A 43 1.08 -4.78 3.28
N VAL A 44 0.74 -3.57 2.80
CA VAL A 44 1.65 -2.41 2.74
C VAL A 44 2.23 -2.04 4.13
N PRO A 45 1.42 -1.64 5.14
CA PRO A 45 1.93 -1.31 6.47
C PRO A 45 2.51 -2.52 7.21
N LEU A 46 1.99 -3.74 6.99
CA LEU A 46 2.51 -4.95 7.62
C LEU A 46 3.95 -5.25 7.19
N ASN A 47 4.22 -5.21 5.89
CA ASN A 47 5.57 -5.43 5.37
C ASN A 47 6.54 -4.30 5.75
N ILE A 48 6.08 -3.05 5.86
CA ILE A 48 6.92 -1.96 6.38
C ILE A 48 7.34 -2.24 7.84
N ALA A 49 6.38 -2.64 8.67
CA ALA A 49 6.64 -2.95 10.08
C ALA A 49 7.61 -4.13 10.23
N GLU A 50 7.36 -5.22 9.50
CA GLU A 50 8.20 -6.42 9.57
C GLU A 50 9.61 -6.16 8.99
N GLY A 51 9.72 -5.52 7.83
CA GLY A 51 11.00 -5.16 7.21
C GLY A 51 11.85 -4.29 8.12
N SER A 52 11.24 -3.31 8.80
CA SER A 52 11.92 -2.43 9.74
C SER A 52 12.52 -3.18 10.94
N GLY A 53 11.98 -4.35 11.28
CA GLY A 53 12.49 -5.22 12.34
C GLY A 53 13.62 -6.17 11.91
N LYS A 54 13.93 -6.27 10.62
CA LYS A 54 14.99 -7.18 10.14
C LYS A 54 16.38 -6.60 10.39
N PHE A 55 17.32 -7.49 10.73
CA PHE A 55 18.73 -7.15 10.98
C PHE A 55 19.51 -6.92 9.69
N SER A 56 19.35 -7.80 8.69
CA SER A 56 20.09 -7.71 7.44
C SER A 56 19.46 -6.65 6.51
N LYS A 57 20.31 -5.92 5.78
CA LYS A 57 19.86 -4.99 4.73
C LYS A 57 19.05 -5.73 3.65
N ALA A 58 19.49 -6.93 3.28
CA ALA A 58 18.87 -7.75 2.23
C ALA A 58 17.44 -8.15 2.59
N ASP A 59 17.20 -8.66 3.81
CA ASP A 59 15.86 -9.03 4.25
C ASP A 59 14.97 -7.81 4.34
N ARG A 60 15.45 -6.73 4.97
CA ARG A 60 14.69 -5.46 5.05
C ARG A 60 14.27 -4.97 3.67
N ARG A 61 15.17 -5.04 2.69
CA ARG A 61 14.90 -4.67 1.30
C ARG A 61 13.80 -5.54 0.69
N ASN A 62 13.83 -6.86 0.90
CA ASN A 62 12.81 -7.77 0.38
C ASN A 62 11.41 -7.41 0.89
N PHE A 63 11.27 -7.10 2.18
CA PHE A 63 9.99 -6.64 2.74
C PHE A 63 9.52 -5.32 2.14
N PHE A 64 10.42 -4.35 1.91
CA PHE A 64 10.04 -3.09 1.27
C PHE A 64 9.67 -3.27 -0.21
N VAL A 65 10.31 -4.22 -0.91
CA VAL A 65 9.93 -4.61 -2.27
C VAL A 65 8.52 -5.20 -2.28
N ILE A 66 8.20 -6.10 -1.35
CA ILE A 66 6.85 -6.68 -1.22
C ILE A 66 5.83 -5.58 -0.92
N SER A 67 6.11 -4.70 0.04
CA SER A 67 5.24 -3.57 0.36
C SER A 67 4.95 -2.70 -0.87
N ARG A 68 5.98 -2.42 -1.68
CA ARG A 68 5.83 -1.67 -2.93
C ARG A 68 5.03 -2.46 -3.97
N ALA A 69 5.23 -3.76 -4.10
CA ALA A 69 4.44 -4.60 -5.01
C ALA A 69 2.94 -4.57 -4.65
N SER A 70 2.60 -4.68 -3.35
CA SER A 70 1.22 -4.60 -2.89
C SER A 70 0.54 -3.26 -3.22
N ILE A 71 1.29 -2.16 -3.28
CA ILE A 71 0.75 -0.86 -3.74
C ILE A 71 0.34 -0.94 -5.22
N PHE A 72 1.15 -1.58 -6.06
CA PHE A 72 0.84 -1.74 -7.48
C PHE A 72 -0.40 -2.61 -7.68
N GLU A 73 -0.56 -3.67 -6.87
CA GLU A 73 -1.77 -4.48 -6.84
C GLU A 73 -3.00 -3.64 -6.47
N CYS A 74 -2.91 -2.77 -5.45
CA CYS A 74 -4.00 -1.85 -5.11
C CYS A 74 -4.38 -0.95 -6.27
N VAL A 75 -3.39 -0.32 -6.92
CA VAL A 75 -3.65 0.59 -8.06
C VAL A 75 -4.31 -0.16 -9.21
N ALA A 76 -3.82 -1.35 -9.56
CA ALA A 76 -4.42 -2.17 -10.62
C ALA A 76 -5.88 -2.54 -10.32
N ILE A 77 -6.19 -2.89 -9.07
CA ILE A 77 -7.58 -3.18 -8.67
C ILE A 77 -8.45 -1.92 -8.79
N LEU A 78 -7.97 -0.78 -8.30
CA LEU A 78 -8.70 0.49 -8.34
C LEU A 78 -8.95 0.95 -9.79
N ASP A 79 -7.99 0.76 -10.68
CA ASP A 79 -8.08 1.10 -12.10
C ASP A 79 -9.20 0.30 -12.77
N ILE A 80 -9.22 -1.02 -12.55
CA ILE A 80 -10.30 -1.89 -13.04
C ILE A 80 -11.66 -1.50 -12.45
N GLN A 81 -11.72 -1.11 -11.17
CA GLN A 81 -12.97 -0.65 -10.57
C GLN A 81 -13.44 0.70 -11.12
N ASN A 82 -12.51 1.57 -11.55
CA ASN A 82 -12.82 2.82 -12.22
C ASN A 82 -13.39 2.55 -13.63
N ASP A 83 -12.78 1.64 -14.40
CA ASP A 83 -13.29 1.20 -15.70
C ASP A 83 -14.72 0.64 -15.62
N TYR A 84 -15.03 -0.06 -14.53
CA TYR A 84 -16.38 -0.58 -14.27
C TYR A 84 -17.36 0.47 -13.73
N GLY A 85 -16.92 1.72 -13.53
CA GLY A 85 -17.73 2.79 -12.94
C GLY A 85 -18.13 2.51 -11.50
N LYS A 86 -17.41 1.64 -10.79
CA LYS A 86 -17.69 1.30 -9.38
C LYS A 86 -17.12 2.33 -8.41
N ILE A 87 -16.12 3.09 -8.86
CA ILE A 87 -15.59 4.28 -8.17
C ILE A 87 -15.62 5.47 -9.13
N THR A 88 -15.59 6.68 -8.59
CA THR A 88 -15.48 7.90 -9.41
C THR A 88 -14.03 8.16 -9.80
N GLN A 89 -13.83 8.97 -10.84
CA GLN A 89 -12.49 9.42 -11.23
C GLN A 89 -11.79 10.15 -10.07
N ASP A 90 -12.51 10.99 -9.32
CA ASP A 90 -11.95 11.69 -8.17
C ASP A 90 -11.49 10.73 -7.05
N GLU A 91 -12.27 9.66 -6.78
CA GLU A 91 -11.90 8.62 -5.81
C GLU A 91 -10.64 7.87 -6.27
N PHE A 92 -10.58 7.54 -7.56
CA PHE A 92 -9.42 6.89 -8.17
C PHE A 92 -8.17 7.77 -8.09
N ASP A 93 -8.25 9.01 -8.56
CA ASP A 93 -7.12 9.96 -8.59
C ASP A 93 -6.59 10.23 -7.17
N PHE A 94 -7.49 10.39 -6.19
CA PHE A 94 -7.13 10.57 -4.80
C PHE A 94 -6.34 9.38 -4.22
N LEU A 95 -6.79 8.16 -4.49
CA LEU A 95 -6.10 6.95 -4.01
C LEU A 95 -4.79 6.71 -4.77
N CYS A 96 -4.75 6.97 -6.07
CA CYS A 96 -3.55 6.90 -6.89
C CYS A 96 -2.48 7.88 -6.44
N LEU A 97 -2.85 9.11 -6.07
CA LEU A 97 -1.91 10.10 -5.52
C LEU A 97 -1.22 9.59 -4.24
N LYS A 98 -1.99 8.99 -3.32
CA LYS A 98 -1.45 8.40 -2.08
C LYS A 98 -0.58 7.17 -2.36
N ALA A 99 -1.02 6.30 -3.26
CA ALA A 99 -0.29 5.12 -3.67
C ALA A 99 1.08 5.49 -4.30
N ASP A 100 1.08 6.48 -5.19
CA ASP A 100 2.27 6.99 -5.87
C ASP A 100 3.26 7.64 -4.89
N GLU A 101 2.77 8.43 -3.93
CA GLU A 101 3.60 8.93 -2.82
C GLU A 101 4.28 7.80 -2.05
N LEU A 102 3.52 6.79 -1.62
CA LEU A 102 4.07 5.63 -0.90
C LEU A 102 5.07 4.83 -1.74
N SER A 103 4.77 4.62 -3.01
CA SER A 103 5.65 3.91 -3.96
C SER A 103 6.99 4.61 -4.10
N ARG A 104 7.01 5.95 -4.19
CA ARG A 104 8.25 6.75 -4.22
C ARG A 104 9.05 6.67 -2.92
N MET A 105 8.39 6.74 -1.77
CA MET A 105 9.05 6.60 -0.48
C MET A 105 9.73 5.22 -0.36
N LEU A 106 8.99 4.15 -0.66
CA LEU A 106 9.51 2.78 -0.62
C LEU A 106 10.63 2.57 -1.64
N TYR A 107 10.51 3.11 -2.84
CA TYR A 107 11.57 3.05 -3.85
C TYR A 107 12.89 3.67 -3.35
N SER A 108 12.83 4.85 -2.72
CA SER A 108 13.99 5.48 -2.09
C SER A 108 14.60 4.59 -0.99
N MET A 109 13.77 4.01 -0.13
CA MET A 109 14.23 3.10 0.92
C MET A 109 14.88 1.82 0.36
N ILE A 110 14.30 1.21 -0.68
CA ILE A 110 14.84 0.02 -1.36
C ILE A 110 16.20 0.35 -1.98
N LYS A 111 16.32 1.50 -2.65
CA LYS A 111 17.57 1.95 -3.28
C LYS A 111 18.67 2.14 -2.23
N ASN A 112 18.36 2.76 -1.09
CA ASN A 112 19.33 3.01 -0.01
C ASN A 112 19.81 1.72 0.68
N LEU A 113 19.08 0.62 0.55
CA LEU A 113 19.47 -0.70 1.07
C LEU A 113 20.26 -1.55 0.07
N SER A 114 20.33 -1.11 -1.19
CA SER A 114 21.08 -1.79 -2.26
C SER A 114 22.52 -1.29 -2.38
N ASN A 115 22.87 -0.25 -1.61
CA ASN A 115 24.18 0.38 -1.52
C ASN A 115 24.87 0.08 -0.18
#